data_AF-A0ABD8AMJ5-F1
#
_entry.id   AF-A0ABD8AMJ5-F1
#
_cell.length_a   1.000
_cell.length_b   1.000
_cell.length_c   1.000
_cell.angle_alpha   90.00
_cell.angle_beta   90.00
_cell.angle_gamma   90.00
#
_symmetry.space_group_name_H-M   'P 1'
#
loop_
_entity.id
_entity.type
_entity.pdbx_description
1 polymer ?
#
loop_
_entity_poly.entity_id
_entity_poly.type
_entity_poly.pdbx_seq_one_letter_code
_entity_poly.pdbx_strand_id
1 'polypeptide(L)'
;MKFLKGVLIVIALIVVASVTWYGSYKNDMKKLEEGLRTYLIVEKGVDEHDIISITARRSKMPMYPVVVKFKDNPQEFVYTKREEQWVQLWPEP
;
A
#
# COMPACT_ATOMS: atom_id res chain seq x y z
N MET A 1 -11.84 -37.44 21.81
CA MET A 1 -11.64 -36.10 22.42
C MET A 1 -10.25 -35.50 22.19
N LYS A 2 -9.14 -36.26 22.27
CA LYS A 2 -7.77 -35.74 22.02
C LYS A 2 -7.58 -35.19 20.59
N PHE A 3 -8.08 -35.90 19.59
CA PHE A 3 -8.06 -35.44 18.18
C PHE A 3 -8.85 -34.14 17.96
N LEU A 4 -10.02 -33.99 18.58
CA LEU A 4 -10.84 -32.77 18.49
C LEU A 4 -10.10 -31.55 19.06
N LYS A 5 -9.42 -31.72 20.20
CA LYS A 5 -8.57 -30.68 20.81
C LYS A 5 -7.39 -30.31 19.92
N GLY A 6 -6.74 -31.31 19.30
CA GLY A 6 -5.66 -31.07 18.34
C GLY A 6 -6.12 -30.27 17.12
N VAL A 7 -7.28 -30.63 16.55
CA VAL A 7 -7.87 -29.90 15.40
C VAL A 7 -8.20 -28.45 15.77
N LEU A 8 -8.80 -28.21 16.94
CA LEU A 8 -9.10 -26.85 17.41
C LEU A 8 -7.84 -25.99 17.56
N ILE A 9 -6.74 -26.57 18.06
CA ILE A 9 -5.45 -25.86 18.17
C ILE A 9 -4.92 -25.48 16.78
N VAL A 10 -4.98 -26.39 15.80
CA VAL A 10 -4.52 -26.11 14.43
C VAL A 10 -5.36 -25.01 13.79
N ILE A 11 -6.69 -25.04 13.94
CA ILE A 11 -7.58 -23.99 13.44
C ILE A 11 -7.23 -22.63 14.07
N ALA A 12 -7.04 -22.60 15.39
CA ALA A 12 -6.66 -21.37 16.09
C ALA A 12 -5.33 -20.79 15.56
N LEU A 13 -4.33 -21.64 15.30
CA LEU A 13 -3.05 -21.21 14.72
C LEU A 13 -3.21 -20.64 13.31
N ILE A 14 -4.04 -21.25 12.47
CA ILE A 14 -4.33 -20.75 11.11
C ILE A 14 -4.99 -19.38 11.16
N VAL A 15 -5.95 -19.18 12.08
CA VAL A 15 -6.63 -17.89 12.25
C VAL A 15 -5.65 -16.82 12.69
N VAL A 16 -4.81 -17.09 13.70
CA VAL A 16 -3.80 -16.15 14.18
C VAL A 16 -2.82 -15.78 13.07
N ALA A 17 -2.29 -16.77 12.34
CA ALA A 17 -1.38 -16.53 11.22
C ALA A 17 -2.02 -15.69 10.10
N SER A 18 -3.31 -15.91 9.81
CA SER A 18 -4.04 -15.15 8.80
C SER A 18 -4.24 -13.69 9.22
N VAL A 19 -4.58 -13.46 10.49
CA VAL A 19 -4.78 -12.10 11.04
C VAL A 19 -3.46 -11.32 11.07
N THR A 20 -2.37 -11.93 11.52
CA THR A 20 -1.05 -11.28 11.56
C THR A 20 -0.55 -10.94 10.16
N TRP A 21 -0.71 -11.86 9.20
CA TRP A 21 -0.37 -11.62 7.80
C TRP A 21 -1.17 -10.45 7.20
N TYR A 22 -2.49 -10.43 7.40
CA TYR A 22 -3.34 -9.35 6.90
C TYR A 22 -3.01 -8.00 7.54
N GLY A 23 -2.72 -8.00 8.85
CA GLY A 23 -2.29 -6.81 9.58
C GLY A 23 -0.97 -6.24 9.05
N SER A 24 0.03 -7.09 8.81
CA SER A 24 1.31 -6.68 8.20
C SER A 24 1.09 -6.07 6.83
N TYR A 25 0.30 -6.73 5.98
CA TYR A 25 -0.01 -6.24 4.64
C TYR A 25 -0.61 -4.83 4.66
N LYS A 26 -1.62 -4.59 5.52
CA LYS A 26 -2.26 -3.27 5.63
C LYS A 26 -1.29 -2.19 6.11
N ASN A 27 -0.40 -2.55 7.04
CA ASN A 27 0.64 -1.64 7.53
C ASN A 27 1.65 -1.27 6.44
N ASP A 28 2.08 -2.23 5.63
CA ASP A 28 3.01 -1.98 4.53
C ASP A 28 2.40 -1.09 3.45
N MET A 29 1.11 -1.29 3.12
CA MET A 29 0.40 -0.41 2.18
C MET A 29 0.29 1.02 2.70
N LYS A 30 -0.07 1.16 3.99
CA LYS A 30 -0.15 2.48 4.63
C LYS A 30 1.19 3.21 4.63
N LYS A 31 2.30 2.51 4.91
CA LYS A 31 3.65 3.10 4.84
C LYS A 31 4.01 3.61 3.45
N LEU A 32 3.61 2.90 2.39
CA LEU A 32 3.82 3.34 1.01
C LEU A 32 2.98 4.58 0.69
N GLU A 33 1.71 4.60 1.12
CA GLU A 33 0.81 5.74 0.93
C GLU A 33 1.32 6.99 1.65
N GLU A 34 1.74 6.86 2.92
CA GLU A 34 2.34 7.94 3.69
C GLU A 34 3.67 8.39 3.09
N GLY A 35 4.54 7.45 2.68
CA GLY A 35 5.82 7.78 2.07
C GLY A 35 5.66 8.56 0.76
N LEU A 36 4.69 8.19 -0.09
CA LEU A 36 4.43 8.93 -1.33
C LEU A 36 3.78 10.28 -1.03
N ARG A 37 2.90 10.36 -0.02
CA ARG A 37 2.35 11.64 0.45
C ARG A 37 3.46 12.62 0.82
N THR A 38 4.40 12.17 1.65
CA THR A 38 5.55 12.99 2.05
C THR A 38 6.37 13.43 0.86
N TYR A 39 6.68 12.53 -0.08
CA TYR A 39 7.40 12.87 -1.30
C TYR A 39 6.69 13.96 -2.12
N LEU A 40 5.39 13.79 -2.37
CA LEU A 40 4.62 14.74 -3.16
C LEU A 40 4.56 16.13 -2.50
N ILE A 41 4.35 16.18 -1.19
CA ILE A 41 4.23 17.46 -0.47
C ILE A 41 5.60 18.11 -0.28
N VAL A 42 6.55 17.39 0.29
CA VAL A 42 7.84 17.95 0.74
C VAL A 42 8.81 18.13 -0.42
N GLU A 43 8.91 17.15 -1.31
CA GLU A 43 9.91 17.18 -2.39
C GLU A 43 9.35 17.78 -3.69
N LYS A 44 8.08 17.50 -4.02
CA LYS A 44 7.43 18.02 -5.24
C LYS A 44 6.63 19.31 -5.02
N GLY A 45 6.41 19.73 -3.77
CA GLY A 45 5.70 20.97 -3.46
C GLY A 45 4.21 20.93 -3.80
N VAL A 46 3.61 19.74 -3.89
CA VAL A 46 2.17 19.58 -4.13
C VAL A 46 1.40 19.98 -2.86
N ASP A 47 0.34 20.77 -3.01
CA ASP A 47 -0.53 21.11 -1.88
C ASP A 47 -1.29 19.86 -1.40
N GLU A 48 -1.34 19.63 -0.10
CA GLU A 48 -2.03 18.48 0.46
C GLU A 48 -3.54 18.46 0.10
N HIS A 49 -4.16 19.62 -0.02
CA HIS A 49 -5.58 19.76 -0.36
C HIS A 49 -5.87 19.43 -1.83
N ASP A 50 -4.84 19.39 -2.68
CA ASP A 50 -4.95 18.97 -4.08
C ASP A 50 -4.91 17.45 -4.21
N ILE A 51 -4.47 16.72 -3.18
CA ILE A 51 -4.40 15.26 -3.16
C ILE A 51 -5.74 14.69 -2.68
N ILE A 52 -6.56 14.18 -3.60
CA ILE A 52 -7.82 13.50 -3.25
C ILE A 52 -7.53 12.17 -2.54
N SER A 53 -6.65 11.36 -3.13
CA SER A 53 -6.39 10.01 -2.63
C SER A 53 -5.01 9.53 -3.01
N ILE A 54 -4.40 8.75 -2.12
CA ILE A 54 -3.20 7.95 -2.38
C ILE A 54 -3.53 6.53 -1.97
N THR A 55 -3.35 5.56 -2.87
CA THR A 55 -3.72 4.17 -2.62
C THR A 55 -2.65 3.23 -3.13
N ALA A 56 -2.02 2.50 -2.22
CA ALA A 56 -1.10 1.42 -2.56
C ALA A 56 -1.90 0.15 -2.90
N ARG A 57 -1.52 -0.51 -4.00
CA ARG A 57 -2.16 -1.74 -4.46
C ARG A 57 -1.14 -2.85 -4.55
N ARG A 58 -1.49 -4.07 -4.14
CA ARG A 58 -0.69 -5.25 -4.46
C ARG A 58 -0.85 -5.59 -5.94
N SER A 59 0.25 -5.59 -6.69
CA SER A 59 0.33 -6.00 -8.10
C SER A 59 1.56 -6.87 -8.32
N LYS A 60 1.56 -7.65 -9.41
CA LYS A 60 2.73 -8.41 -9.86
C LYS A 60 3.82 -7.50 -10.44
N MET A 61 3.46 -6.55 -11.29
CA MET A 61 4.43 -5.63 -11.91
C MET A 61 3.74 -4.29 -12.30
N PRO A 62 4.30 -3.12 -11.91
CA PRO A 62 5.30 -2.98 -10.83
C PRO A 62 4.80 -3.65 -9.54
N MET A 63 5.73 -4.05 -8.67
CA MET A 63 5.34 -4.57 -7.37
C MET A 63 4.95 -3.40 -6.47
N TYR A 64 3.76 -3.47 -5.88
CA TYR A 64 3.20 -2.43 -5.01
C TYR A 64 3.11 -1.01 -5.62
N PRO A 65 2.43 -0.81 -6.77
CA PRO A 65 2.16 0.52 -7.29
C PRO A 65 1.34 1.34 -6.30
N VAL A 66 1.64 2.62 -6.24
CA VAL A 66 0.89 3.60 -5.46
C VAL A 66 0.23 4.57 -6.41
N VAL A 67 -1.09 4.61 -6.39
CA VAL A 67 -1.90 5.43 -7.29
C VAL A 67 -2.35 6.69 -6.56
N VAL A 68 -2.15 7.83 -7.19
CA VAL A 68 -2.55 9.15 -6.70
C VAL A 68 -3.63 9.72 -7.60
N LYS A 69 -4.60 10.41 -7.00
CA LYS A 69 -5.59 11.24 -7.72
C LYS A 69 -5.50 12.65 -7.19
N PHE A 70 -5.42 13.60 -8.10
CA PHE A 70 -5.43 15.03 -7.78
C PHE A 70 -6.80 15.63 -8.08
N LYS A 71 -7.10 16.75 -7.42
CA LYS A 71 -8.40 17.42 -7.51
C LYS A 71 -8.72 17.96 -8.90
N ASP A 72 -7.74 18.61 -9.51
CA ASP A 72 -7.92 19.31 -10.78
C ASP A 72 -7.53 18.46 -12.00
N ASN A 73 -7.14 17.19 -11.77
CA ASN A 73 -6.78 16.27 -12.84
C ASN A 73 -7.52 14.93 -12.69
N PRO A 74 -8.41 14.57 -13.64
CA PRO A 74 -9.11 13.29 -13.61
C PRO A 74 -8.18 12.08 -13.86
N GLN A 75 -6.95 12.33 -14.31
CA GLN A 75 -5.95 11.30 -14.58
C GLN A 75 -5.37 10.72 -13.27
N GLU A 76 -5.23 9.40 -13.22
CA GLU A 76 -4.48 8.72 -12.15
C GLU A 76 -2.97 8.92 -12.36
N PHE A 77 -2.22 9.06 -11.28
CA PHE A 77 -0.75 9.09 -11.34
C PHE A 77 -0.22 7.86 -10.61
N VAL A 78 0.58 7.04 -11.29
CA VAL A 78 1.09 5.79 -10.76
C VAL A 78 2.56 5.94 -10.43
N TYR A 79 2.89 5.73 -9.17
CA TYR A 79 4.26 5.73 -8.67
C TYR A 79 4.68 4.34 -8.20
N THR A 80 5.98 4.11 -8.17
CA THR A 80 6.59 2.96 -7.51
C THR A 80 7.80 3.44 -6.71
N LYS A 81 8.10 2.75 -5.60
CA LYS A 81 9.32 2.99 -4.84
C LYS A 81 10.40 2.03 -5.33
N ARG A 82 11.44 2.57 -5.96
CA ARG A 82 12.66 1.83 -6.32
C ARG A 82 13.74 2.20 -5.32
N GLU A 83 14.19 1.23 -4.55
CA GLU A 83 15.15 1.45 -3.45
C GLU A 83 14.59 2.51 -2.49
N GLU A 84 15.17 3.71 -2.49
CA GLU A 84 14.75 4.83 -1.64
C GLU A 84 14.08 5.97 -2.44
N GLN A 85 13.93 5.81 -3.76
CA GLN A 85 13.42 6.85 -4.64
C GLN A 85 12.01 6.55 -5.16
N TRP A 86 11.19 7.59 -5.22
CA TRP A 86 9.89 7.54 -5.89
C TRP A 86 10.05 7.80 -7.38
N VAL A 87 9.50 6.89 -8.18
CA VAL A 87 9.53 6.96 -9.64
C VAL A 87 8.10 6.99 -10.15
N GLN A 88 7.77 8.00 -10.95
CA GLN A 88 6.50 8.07 -11.68
C GLN A 88 6.57 7.11 -12.88
N LEU A 89 5.60 6.22 -12.97
CA LEU A 89 5.47 5.25 -14.06
C LEU A 89 4.42 5.68 -15.08
N TRP A 90 3.38 6.39 -14.63
CA TRP A 90 2.31 6.84 -15.50
C TRP A 90 1.59 8.08 -14.95
N PRO A 91 1.21 9.06 -15.79
CA PRO A 91 1.73 9.28 -17.13
C PRO A 91 3.26 9.37 -17.13
N GLU A 92 3.90 9.20 -18.29
CA GLU A 92 5.34 9.44 -18.38
C GLU A 92 5.63 10.90 -17.94
N PRO A 93 6.61 11.11 -17.04
CA PRO A 93 6.88 12.40 -16.43
C PRO A 93 7.47 13.43 -17.40
#